data_AF-A0A6V8NV81-F1
#
_entry.id   AF-A0A6V8NV81-F1
#
_cell.length_a   1.000
_cell.length_b   1.000
_cell.length_c   1.000
_cell.angle_alpha   90.00
_cell.angle_beta   90.00
_cell.angle_gamma   90.00
#
_symmetry.space_group_name_H-M   'P 1'
#
loop_
_entity.id
_entity.type
_entity.pdbx_description
1 polymer ?
#
loop_
_entity_poly.entity_id
_entity_poly.type
_entity_poly.pdbx_seq_one_letter_code
_entity_poly.pdbx_strand_id
1 'polypeptide(L)'
;ESVVSLSGIGGKFGPEYTIYKNPRGTRSVQGKISYRGPLQPGGSLPRIKLDLTDDEVLTLDPVTRVVHHPYSDRPEDGIYVQCYCFEEVFAEKIRALVERLRPRDLYDVIHLYRHDSTKHSRNIIFSTLKKKCAFKGMPVPTMNILEGKPERAELEAEWENMLGHQVPALPAFEQFWQELPELFEWLYHAVEKAVPPSIPLMGKAIDESWYPPAMAQAWHTPTPLEVIRSAAANRLCVDLTYQGGRGLIEPYSLRRTRDGNL
;
A
#
# COMPACT_ATOMS: atom_id res chain seq x y z
N GLU A 1 23.17 -27.56 2.56
CA GLU A 1 21.72 -27.56 2.26
C GLU A 1 20.98 -27.39 3.56
N SER A 2 20.38 -26.23 3.80
CA SER A 2 19.63 -25.95 5.03
C SER A 2 18.16 -25.87 4.64
N VAL A 3 17.41 -26.95 4.87
CA VAL A 3 15.97 -26.98 4.67
C VAL A 3 15.33 -26.30 5.88
N VAL A 4 14.88 -25.07 5.70
CA VAL A 4 13.98 -24.43 6.68
C VAL A 4 12.59 -24.96 6.41
N SER A 5 12.15 -25.92 7.22
CA SER A 5 10.75 -26.37 7.25
C SER A 5 9.93 -25.35 8.02
N LEU A 6 9.28 -24.42 7.31
CA LEU A 6 8.13 -23.72 7.85
C LEU A 6 6.94 -24.68 7.75
N SER A 7 6.25 -24.90 8.88
CA SER A 7 5.16 -25.87 9.05
C SER A 7 4.17 -25.84 7.87
N GLY A 8 4.05 -26.97 7.17
CA GLY A 8 3.09 -27.16 6.08
C GLY A 8 3.57 -26.81 4.66
N ILE A 9 4.77 -26.22 4.49
CA ILE A 9 5.37 -25.99 3.17
C ILE A 9 6.42 -27.07 2.91
N GLY A 10 6.03 -28.13 2.20
CA GLY A 10 6.93 -29.19 1.76
C GLY A 10 7.37 -28.98 0.30
N GLY A 11 8.68 -28.88 0.04
CA GLY A 11 9.21 -28.92 -1.32
C GLY A 11 10.75 -28.84 -1.38
N LYS A 12 11.36 -29.75 -2.15
CA LYS A 12 12.74 -29.61 -2.67
C LYS A 12 12.66 -28.96 -4.05
N PHE A 13 12.89 -27.65 -4.16
CA PHE A 13 13.07 -26.96 -5.43
C PHE A 13 14.03 -25.78 -5.20
N GLY A 14 15.19 -25.80 -5.87
CA GLY A 14 16.21 -24.77 -5.72
C GLY A 14 15.73 -23.42 -6.28
N PRO A 15 16.21 -22.28 -5.73
CA PRO A 15 15.87 -20.98 -6.27
C PRO A 15 16.36 -20.86 -7.72
N GLU A 16 15.44 -20.65 -8.64
CA GLU A 16 15.81 -20.16 -9.98
C GLU A 16 16.12 -18.68 -9.84
N TYR A 17 17.35 -18.28 -10.17
CA TYR A 17 17.74 -16.88 -10.17
C TYR A 17 18.39 -16.47 -11.49
N THR A 18 18.07 -15.25 -11.91
CA THR A 18 18.67 -14.61 -13.06
C THR A 18 19.36 -13.35 -12.60
N ILE A 19 20.67 -13.26 -12.86
CA ILE A 19 21.45 -12.04 -12.69
C ILE A 19 21.44 -11.30 -14.03
N TYR A 20 21.07 -10.03 -14.02
CA TYR A 20 21.04 -9.18 -15.21
C TYR A 20 21.58 -7.79 -14.91
N LYS A 21 21.94 -7.05 -15.96
CA LYS A 21 22.24 -5.62 -15.82
C LYS A 21 20.97 -4.83 -16.06
N ASN A 22 20.64 -3.92 -15.15
CA ASN A 22 19.53 -3.01 -15.33
C ASN A 22 19.86 -1.93 -16.39
N PRO A 23 18.91 -1.08 -16.81
CA PRO A 23 19.17 -0.02 -17.80
C PRO A 23 20.28 0.98 -17.42
N ARG A 24 20.64 1.10 -16.14
CA ARG A 24 21.75 1.92 -15.64
C ARG A 24 23.10 1.17 -15.58
N GLY A 25 23.12 -0.11 -15.96
CA GLY A 25 24.31 -0.96 -15.98
C GLY A 25 24.64 -1.63 -14.64
N THR A 26 23.86 -1.38 -13.59
CA THR A 26 24.01 -1.97 -12.25
C THR A 26 23.48 -3.41 -12.22
N ARG A 27 23.97 -4.24 -11.30
CA ARG A 27 23.59 -5.66 -11.24
C ARG A 27 22.30 -5.83 -10.44
N SER A 28 21.29 -6.42 -11.06
CA SER A 28 20.06 -6.81 -10.38
C SER A 28 19.90 -8.32 -10.42
N VAL A 29 19.23 -8.87 -9.41
CA VAL A 29 18.95 -10.30 -9.31
C VAL A 29 17.46 -10.50 -9.18
N GLN A 30 16.92 -11.39 -9.99
CA GLN A 30 15.54 -11.84 -9.87
C GLN A 30 15.53 -13.32 -9.51
N GLY A 31 14.94 -13.66 -8.37
CA GLY A 31 14.74 -15.01 -7.89
C GLY A 31 13.29 -15.45 -7.96
N LYS A 32 13.05 -16.76 -8.08
CA LYS A 32 11.73 -17.38 -7.97
C LYS A 32 11.80 -18.57 -7.02
N ILE A 33 10.90 -18.60 -6.05
CA ILE A 33 10.72 -19.71 -5.11
C ILE A 33 9.35 -20.30 -5.38
N SER A 34 9.31 -21.49 -5.97
CA SER A 34 8.06 -22.24 -6.13
C SER A 34 7.76 -23.00 -4.84
N TYR A 35 6.51 -23.01 -4.39
CA TYR A 35 6.12 -23.70 -3.14
C TYR A 35 4.87 -24.53 -3.34
N ARG A 36 4.70 -25.57 -2.52
CA ARG A 36 3.46 -26.35 -2.43
C ARG A 36 2.80 -26.04 -1.09
N GLY A 37 1.63 -25.42 -1.16
CA GLY A 37 0.81 -25.13 0.01
C GLY A 37 -0.09 -26.30 0.41
N PRO A 38 -0.80 -26.19 1.56
CA PRO A 38 -1.64 -27.25 2.11
C PRO A 38 -2.83 -27.63 1.21
N LEU A 39 -3.30 -26.69 0.37
CA LEU A 39 -4.39 -26.94 -0.58
C LEU A 39 -3.97 -27.76 -1.81
N GLN A 40 -2.69 -28.15 -1.91
CA GLN A 40 -2.12 -28.99 -2.97
C GLN A 40 -2.71 -28.73 -4.37
N PRO A 41 -2.57 -27.50 -4.91
CA PRO A 41 -3.17 -27.16 -6.19
C PRO A 41 -2.64 -28.09 -7.29
N GLY A 42 -3.54 -28.58 -8.16
CA GLY A 42 -3.16 -29.20 -9.41
C GLY A 42 -2.62 -28.16 -10.41
N GLY A 43 -1.65 -28.54 -11.25
CA GLY A 43 -1.05 -27.65 -12.24
C GLY A 43 0.25 -26.97 -11.76
N SER A 44 0.52 -25.76 -12.24
CA SER A 44 1.74 -25.03 -11.90
C SER A 44 1.75 -24.59 -10.43
N LEU A 45 2.86 -24.84 -9.75
CA LEU A 45 3.03 -24.41 -8.36
C LEU A 45 2.97 -22.87 -8.23
N PRO A 46 2.37 -22.34 -7.16
CA PRO A 46 2.48 -20.93 -6.83
C PRO A 46 3.95 -20.55 -6.58
N ARG A 47 4.28 -19.29 -6.84
CA ARG A 47 5.65 -18.79 -6.83
C ARG A 47 5.75 -17.48 -6.07
N ILE A 48 6.77 -17.36 -5.23
CA ILE A 48 7.23 -16.11 -4.65
C ILE A 48 8.34 -15.56 -5.54
N LYS A 49 8.13 -14.35 -6.05
CA LYS A 49 9.15 -13.64 -6.83
C LYS A 49 9.96 -12.75 -5.89
N LEU A 50 11.28 -12.83 -5.99
CA LEU A 50 12.23 -12.00 -5.26
C LEU A 50 12.93 -11.10 -6.26
N ASP A 51 12.95 -9.80 -6.03
CA ASP A 51 13.74 -8.84 -6.81
C ASP A 51 14.74 -8.19 -5.85
N LEU A 52 16.04 -8.29 -6.17
CA LEU A 52 17.14 -7.71 -5.41
C LEU A 52 17.90 -6.73 -6.30
N THR A 53 18.20 -5.55 -5.75
CA THR A 53 18.87 -4.47 -6.48
C THR A 53 19.84 -3.73 -5.56
N ASP A 54 21.01 -3.38 -6.09
CA ASP A 54 21.96 -2.43 -5.50
C ASP A 54 21.79 -1.02 -6.08
N ASP A 55 20.92 -0.86 -7.09
CA ASP A 55 20.62 0.39 -7.77
C ASP A 55 19.56 1.23 -7.03
N GLU A 56 19.72 1.40 -5.72
CA GLU A 56 18.84 2.22 -4.88
C GLU A 56 19.65 2.89 -3.77
N VAL A 57 19.21 4.07 -3.34
CA VAL A 57 19.71 4.73 -2.13
C VAL A 57 18.68 4.63 -1.01
N LEU A 58 19.11 4.14 0.14
CA LEU A 58 18.39 4.24 1.40
C LEU A 58 18.72 5.59 2.04
N THR A 59 17.74 6.47 2.20
CA THR A 59 17.99 7.83 2.73
C THR A 59 17.69 7.97 4.21
N LEU A 60 16.88 7.06 4.75
CA LEU A 60 16.46 6.96 6.14
C LEU A 60 16.80 5.57 6.67
N ASP A 61 16.97 5.46 7.99
CA ASP A 61 17.25 4.19 8.63
C ASP A 61 16.05 3.23 8.47
N PRO A 62 16.30 1.94 8.17
CA PRO A 62 15.26 0.92 8.19
C PRO A 62 14.60 0.83 9.56
N VAL A 63 13.30 0.54 9.56
CA VAL A 63 12.52 0.31 10.79
C VAL A 63 12.22 -1.17 10.91
N THR A 64 12.26 -1.68 12.14
CA THR A 64 11.79 -3.03 12.43
C THR A 64 10.27 -3.02 12.59
N ARG A 65 9.58 -3.86 11.83
CA ARG A 65 8.12 -4.04 11.91
C ARG A 65 7.77 -5.49 12.20
N VAL A 66 6.72 -5.68 12.99
CA VAL A 66 6.10 -7.00 13.19
C VAL A 66 5.43 -7.39 11.87
N VAL A 67 5.72 -8.58 11.37
CA VAL A 67 5.03 -9.16 10.22
C VAL A 67 3.63 -9.57 10.66
N HIS A 68 2.62 -9.14 9.89
CA HIS A 68 1.25 -9.52 10.14
C HIS A 68 1.07 -11.03 9.90
N HIS A 69 0.72 -11.75 10.96
CA HIS A 69 0.54 -13.20 10.94
C HIS A 69 -0.76 -13.56 11.66
N PRO A 70 -1.90 -13.63 10.94
CA PRO A 70 -3.21 -13.91 11.52
C PRO A 70 -3.46 -15.41 11.71
N TYR A 71 -2.46 -16.26 11.48
CA TYR A 71 -2.59 -17.72 11.52
C TYR A 71 -2.13 -18.27 12.87
N SER A 72 -2.66 -19.43 13.25
CA SER A 72 -2.46 -20.04 14.57
C SER A 72 -1.02 -20.52 14.83
N ASP A 73 -0.22 -20.68 13.78
CA ASP A 73 1.18 -21.13 13.83
C ASP A 73 2.17 -19.97 14.05
N ARG A 74 1.67 -18.81 14.48
CA ARG A 74 2.51 -17.67 14.83
C ARG A 74 3.50 -18.04 15.94
N PRO A 75 4.82 -17.83 15.73
CA PRO A 75 5.84 -18.06 16.77
C PRO A 75 5.61 -17.19 18.01
N GLU A 76 6.01 -17.70 19.19
CA GLU A 76 5.91 -16.96 20.47
C GLU A 76 6.64 -15.62 20.42
N ASP A 77 7.87 -15.62 19.89
CA ASP A 77 8.65 -14.40 19.70
C ASP A 77 8.11 -13.51 18.57
N GLY A 78 7.12 -13.96 17.80
CA GLY A 78 6.62 -13.27 16.62
C GLY A 78 7.59 -13.32 15.44
N ILE A 79 7.27 -12.54 14.39
CA ILE A 79 8.09 -12.44 13.18
C ILE A 79 8.35 -10.96 12.95
N TYR A 80 9.61 -10.60 12.75
CA TYR A 80 10.04 -9.22 12.53
C TYR A 80 10.79 -9.09 11.22
N VAL A 81 10.64 -7.94 10.56
CA VAL A 81 11.33 -7.61 9.32
C VAL A 81 11.87 -6.18 9.38
N GLN A 82 13.08 -5.97 8.87
CA GLN A 82 13.56 -4.63 8.58
C GLN A 82 12.96 -4.16 7.26
N CYS A 83 12.27 -3.04 7.29
CA CYS A 83 11.67 -2.46 6.11
C CYS A 83 11.86 -0.94 6.10
N TYR A 84 11.56 -0.33 4.97
CA TYR A 84 11.45 1.11 4.84
C TYR A 84 10.47 1.69 5.87
N CYS A 85 10.78 2.88 6.38
CA CYS A 85 9.78 3.70 7.07
C CYS A 85 8.78 4.27 6.05
N PHE A 86 7.65 4.79 6.54
CA PHE A 86 6.58 5.31 5.67
C PHE A 86 7.11 6.41 4.75
N GLU A 87 7.91 7.33 5.29
CA GLU A 87 8.43 8.49 4.57
C GLU A 87 9.32 8.06 3.38
N GLU A 88 10.12 7.01 3.57
CA GLU A 88 10.99 6.43 2.55
C GLU A 88 10.18 5.69 1.47
N VAL A 89 9.16 4.91 1.86
CA VAL A 89 8.25 4.24 0.90
C VAL A 89 7.51 5.26 0.06
N PHE A 90 6.93 6.28 0.68
CA PHE A 90 6.10 7.23 -0.03
C PHE A 90 6.92 8.07 -1.01
N ALA A 91 8.10 8.53 -0.59
CA ALA A 91 9.03 9.20 -1.49
C ALA A 91 9.50 8.30 -2.65
N GLU A 92 9.81 7.03 -2.40
CA GLU A 92 10.17 6.09 -3.46
C GLU A 92 9.01 5.88 -4.46
N LYS A 93 7.77 5.79 -3.96
CA LYS A 93 6.57 5.67 -4.80
C LYS A 93 6.33 6.89 -5.68
N ILE A 94 6.47 8.10 -5.14
CA ILE A 94 6.36 9.35 -5.93
C ILE A 94 7.44 9.41 -7.02
N ARG A 95 8.67 9.04 -6.69
CA ARG A 95 9.78 8.96 -7.65
C ARG A 95 9.52 7.92 -8.75
N ALA A 96 9.08 6.72 -8.36
CA ALA A 96 8.79 5.62 -9.28
C ALA A 96 7.61 5.94 -10.22
N LEU A 97 6.58 6.63 -9.73
CA LEU A 97 5.45 7.10 -10.53
C LEU A 97 5.93 7.95 -11.71
N VAL A 98 6.80 8.94 -11.47
CA VAL A 98 7.34 9.75 -12.59
C VAL A 98 8.26 8.94 -13.49
N GLU A 99 9.08 8.05 -12.95
CA GLU A 99 10.00 7.25 -13.77
C GLU A 99 9.23 6.36 -14.75
N ARG A 100 8.20 5.66 -14.28
CA ARG A 100 7.56 4.54 -15.01
C ARG A 100 6.13 4.80 -15.47
N LEU A 101 5.43 5.72 -14.81
CA LEU A 101 4.04 6.08 -15.08
C LEU A 101 3.10 4.86 -15.17
N ARG A 102 3.07 4.02 -14.13
CA ARG A 102 2.26 2.79 -14.10
C ARG A 102 1.02 2.95 -13.19
N PRO A 103 -0.12 2.30 -13.53
CA PRO A 103 -1.35 2.31 -12.72
C PRO A 103 -1.13 2.02 -11.23
N ARG A 104 -0.34 0.99 -10.90
CA ARG A 104 -0.07 0.63 -9.50
C ARG A 104 0.67 1.71 -8.73
N ASP A 105 1.64 2.38 -9.37
CA ASP A 105 2.38 3.46 -8.72
C ASP A 105 1.46 4.66 -8.45
N LEU A 106 0.55 4.99 -9.38
CA LEU A 106 -0.45 6.05 -9.17
C LEU A 106 -1.40 5.70 -8.02
N TYR A 107 -1.95 4.48 -8.03
CA TYR A 107 -2.82 3.99 -6.98
C TYR A 107 -2.13 4.08 -5.61
N ASP A 108 -0.91 3.55 -5.50
CA ASP A 108 -0.14 3.55 -4.26
C ASP A 108 0.17 4.97 -3.78
N VAL A 109 0.59 5.88 -4.67
CA VAL A 109 0.91 7.28 -4.31
C VAL A 109 -0.31 8.00 -3.73
N ILE A 110 -1.45 7.92 -4.40
CA ILE A 110 -2.68 8.57 -3.92
C ILE A 110 -3.20 7.90 -2.65
N HIS A 111 -3.11 6.57 -2.56
CA HIS A 111 -3.53 5.84 -1.36
C HIS A 111 -2.68 6.22 -0.14
N LEU A 112 -1.35 6.29 -0.30
CA LEU A 112 -0.43 6.75 0.75
C LEU A 112 -0.66 8.23 1.08
N TYR A 113 -0.97 9.07 0.10
CA TYR A 113 -1.33 10.47 0.31
C TYR A 113 -2.62 10.63 1.13
N ARG A 114 -3.66 9.85 0.80
CA ARG A 114 -4.93 9.83 1.53
C ARG A 114 -4.79 9.29 2.95
N HIS A 115 -3.77 8.48 3.23
CA HIS A 115 -3.53 7.93 4.56
C HIS A 115 -3.12 9.04 5.54
N ASP A 116 -4.12 9.60 6.22
CA ASP A 116 -3.94 10.70 7.15
C ASP A 116 -3.50 10.17 8.52
N SER A 117 -2.19 9.97 8.64
CA SER A 117 -1.54 9.79 9.93
C SER A 117 -0.89 11.11 10.29
N THR A 118 -1.35 11.70 11.39
CA THR A 118 -0.80 12.94 12.01
C THR A 118 0.68 12.83 12.41
N LYS A 119 1.33 11.71 12.09
CA LYS A 119 2.72 11.37 12.44
C LYS A 119 3.70 11.52 11.28
N HIS A 120 3.25 11.73 10.04
CA HIS A 120 4.15 11.76 8.89
C HIS A 120 4.68 13.16 8.60
N SER A 121 6.01 13.29 8.53
CA SER A 121 6.64 14.59 8.26
C SER A 121 6.80 14.82 6.76
N ARG A 122 5.98 15.74 6.21
CA ARG A 122 6.12 16.23 4.82
C ARG A 122 7.56 16.64 4.50
N ASN A 123 8.21 17.34 5.43
CA ASN A 123 9.58 17.82 5.23
C ASN A 123 10.57 16.66 5.04
N ILE A 124 10.42 15.58 5.82
CA ILE A 124 11.23 14.37 5.68
C ILE A 124 10.96 13.73 4.33
N ILE A 125 9.68 13.48 3.98
CA ILE A 125 9.27 12.89 2.70
C ILE A 125 9.87 13.65 1.52
N PHE A 126 9.75 14.98 1.51
CA PHE A 126 10.23 15.80 0.41
C PHE A 126 11.76 15.81 0.32
N SER A 127 12.46 15.86 1.46
CA SER A 127 13.93 15.77 1.47
C SER A 127 14.44 14.41 0.99
N THR A 128 13.77 13.32 1.37
CA THR A 128 14.06 11.96 0.93
C THR A 128 13.80 11.80 -0.57
N LEU A 129 12.67 12.30 -1.06
CA LEU A 129 12.34 12.31 -2.49
C LEU A 129 13.44 12.99 -3.30
N LYS A 130 13.90 14.18 -2.88
CA LYS A 130 15.01 14.90 -3.54
C LYS A 130 16.28 14.07 -3.64
N LYS A 131 16.68 13.41 -2.54
CA LYS A 131 17.87 12.55 -2.51
C LYS A 131 17.73 11.35 -3.45
N LYS A 132 16.58 10.69 -3.46
CA LYS A 132 16.28 9.56 -4.35
C LYS A 132 16.25 9.96 -5.82
N CYS A 133 15.64 11.10 -6.15
CA CYS A 133 15.66 11.67 -7.51
C CYS A 133 17.08 12.00 -7.97
N ALA A 134 17.89 12.63 -7.10
CA ALA A 134 19.28 12.95 -7.39
C ALA A 134 20.11 11.68 -7.67
N PHE A 135 19.93 10.61 -6.88
CA PHE A 135 20.61 9.33 -7.10
C PHE A 135 20.26 8.69 -8.45
N LYS A 136 19.00 8.85 -8.91
CA LYS A 136 18.53 8.38 -10.22
C LYS A 136 18.84 9.35 -11.37
N GLY A 137 19.40 10.53 -11.09
CA GLY A 137 19.69 11.53 -12.10
C GLY A 137 18.44 12.13 -12.75
N MET A 138 17.34 12.22 -12.00
CA MET A 138 16.06 12.71 -12.50
C MET A 138 15.58 13.95 -11.73
N PRO A 139 14.78 14.84 -12.36
CA PRO A 139 14.19 15.97 -11.66
C PRO A 139 13.21 15.50 -10.58
N VAL A 140 12.95 16.37 -9.60
CA VAL A 140 11.92 16.11 -8.59
C VAL A 140 10.54 16.14 -9.27
N PRO A 141 9.68 15.14 -9.03
CA PRO A 141 8.34 15.04 -9.59
C PRO A 141 7.48 16.30 -9.48
N THR A 142 6.80 16.68 -10.57
CA THR A 142 5.78 17.73 -10.64
C THR A 142 4.65 17.28 -11.56
N MET A 143 3.48 17.93 -11.48
CA MET A 143 2.35 17.65 -12.36
C MET A 143 2.72 17.85 -13.84
N ASN A 144 3.43 18.94 -14.17
CA ASN A 144 3.84 19.24 -15.55
C ASN A 144 4.71 18.12 -16.16
N ILE A 145 5.55 17.45 -15.35
CA ILE A 145 6.36 16.32 -15.84
C ILE A 145 5.47 15.11 -16.17
N LEU A 146 4.45 14.83 -15.34
CA LEU A 146 3.53 13.72 -15.55
C LEU A 146 2.64 13.95 -16.79
N GLU A 147 2.13 15.18 -16.96
CA GLU A 147 1.27 15.54 -18.09
C GLU A 147 2.04 15.56 -19.43
N GLY A 148 3.31 15.95 -19.40
CA GLY A 148 4.16 15.97 -20.59
C GLY A 148 4.62 14.59 -21.08
N LYS A 149 4.31 13.51 -20.36
CA LYS A 149 4.76 12.16 -20.68
C LYS A 149 3.79 11.43 -21.61
N PRO A 150 4.26 10.87 -22.74
CA PRO A 150 3.41 10.09 -23.64
C PRO A 150 2.80 8.84 -22.97
N GLU A 151 3.47 8.30 -21.95
CA GLU A 151 3.00 7.13 -21.19
C GLU A 151 1.70 7.39 -20.43
N ARG A 152 1.25 8.66 -20.32
CA ARG A 152 0.01 9.02 -19.61
C ARG A 152 -1.21 8.33 -20.23
N ALA A 153 -1.25 8.22 -21.56
CA ALA A 153 -2.34 7.53 -22.26
C ALA A 153 -2.30 6.02 -22.03
N GLU A 154 -1.11 5.42 -21.97
CA GLU A 154 -0.96 3.98 -21.65
C GLU A 154 -1.36 3.69 -20.21
N LEU A 155 -1.02 4.57 -19.26
CA LEU A 155 -1.42 4.45 -17.86
C LEU A 155 -2.96 4.36 -17.74
N GLU A 156 -3.67 5.30 -18.37
CA GLU A 156 -5.14 5.33 -18.35
C GLU A 156 -5.74 4.06 -18.98
N ALA A 157 -5.24 3.66 -20.16
CA ALA A 157 -5.71 2.45 -20.86
C ALA A 157 -5.49 1.16 -20.06
N GLU A 158 -4.40 1.09 -19.29
CA GLU A 158 -4.02 -0.09 -18.51
C GLU A 158 -4.55 -0.09 -17.07
N TRP A 159 -5.32 0.94 -16.68
CA TRP A 159 -5.81 1.11 -15.31
C TRP A 159 -6.58 -0.11 -14.82
N GLU A 160 -7.65 -0.49 -15.53
CA GLU A 160 -8.50 -1.63 -15.17
C GLU A 160 -7.75 -2.96 -15.33
N ASN A 161 -6.98 -3.11 -16.41
CA ASN A 161 -6.21 -4.33 -16.68
C ASN A 161 -5.23 -4.67 -15.55
N MET A 162 -4.54 -3.67 -14.99
CA MET A 162 -3.52 -3.90 -13.97
C MET A 162 -4.05 -3.98 -12.54
N LEU A 163 -5.17 -3.29 -12.24
CA LEU A 163 -5.68 -3.14 -10.88
C LEU A 163 -7.03 -3.84 -10.63
N GLY A 164 -7.83 -4.15 -11.65
CA GLY A 164 -9.19 -4.67 -11.49
C GLY A 164 -9.26 -6.01 -10.75
N HIS A 165 -8.21 -6.84 -10.88
CA HIS A 165 -8.08 -8.09 -10.13
C HIS A 165 -7.49 -7.92 -8.72
N GLN A 166 -6.93 -6.75 -8.41
CA GLN A 166 -6.22 -6.46 -7.15
C GLN A 166 -7.06 -5.60 -6.20
N VAL A 167 -7.88 -4.71 -6.74
CA VAL A 167 -8.68 -3.73 -6.00
C VAL A 167 -10.16 -4.05 -6.20
N PRO A 168 -10.86 -4.59 -5.19
CA PRO A 168 -12.30 -4.78 -5.26
C PRO A 168 -13.01 -3.45 -5.53
N ALA A 169 -13.91 -3.43 -6.52
CA ALA A 169 -14.62 -2.22 -6.97
C ALA A 169 -13.66 -1.06 -7.27
N LEU A 170 -12.68 -1.30 -8.15
CA LEU A 170 -11.68 -0.31 -8.58
C LEU A 170 -12.36 1.01 -9.02
N PRO A 171 -12.03 2.16 -8.40
CA PRO A 171 -12.58 3.44 -8.83
C PRO A 171 -12.00 3.90 -10.17
N ALA A 172 -12.69 4.82 -10.83
CA ALA A 172 -12.27 5.37 -12.12
C ALA A 172 -10.90 6.05 -12.02
N PHE A 173 -10.12 5.96 -13.11
CA PHE A 173 -8.77 6.53 -13.20
C PHE A 173 -8.74 8.03 -12.84
N GLU A 174 -9.73 8.78 -13.31
CA GLU A 174 -9.83 10.23 -13.12
C GLU A 174 -9.86 10.60 -11.64
N GLN A 175 -10.48 9.79 -10.78
CA GLN A 175 -10.56 10.03 -9.34
C GLN A 175 -9.18 9.99 -8.66
N PHE A 176 -8.22 9.27 -9.25
CA PHE A 176 -6.85 9.22 -8.75
C PHE A 176 -5.99 10.30 -9.43
N TRP A 177 -6.16 10.49 -10.75
CA TRP A 177 -5.38 11.47 -11.50
C TRP A 177 -5.63 12.92 -11.04
N GLN A 178 -6.89 13.27 -10.75
CA GLN A 178 -7.28 14.62 -10.32
C GLN A 178 -6.79 14.99 -8.92
N GLU A 179 -6.33 14.03 -8.11
CA GLU A 179 -5.76 14.29 -6.78
C GLU A 179 -4.25 14.61 -6.82
N LEU A 180 -3.57 14.34 -7.94
CA LEU A 180 -2.14 14.63 -8.08
C LEU A 180 -1.78 16.12 -7.90
N PRO A 181 -2.55 17.09 -8.44
CA PRO A 181 -2.29 18.50 -8.18
C PRO A 181 -2.29 18.84 -6.69
N GLU A 182 -3.28 18.36 -5.93
CA GLU A 182 -3.36 18.58 -4.48
C GLU A 182 -2.17 17.97 -3.74
N LEU A 183 -1.77 16.75 -4.12
CA LEU A 183 -0.57 16.11 -3.60
C LEU A 183 0.68 16.98 -3.82
N PHE A 184 0.85 17.54 -5.03
CA PHE A 184 2.01 18.37 -5.32
C PHE A 184 1.94 19.73 -4.62
N GLU A 185 0.77 20.35 -4.52
CA GLU A 185 0.57 21.57 -3.72
C GLU A 185 0.91 21.34 -2.24
N TRP A 186 0.44 20.23 -1.65
CA TRP A 186 0.84 19.83 -0.31
C TRP A 186 2.36 19.63 -0.22
N LEU A 187 2.95 18.88 -1.15
CA LEU A 187 4.36 18.51 -1.11
C LEU A 187 5.29 19.73 -1.24
N TYR A 188 5.02 20.64 -2.18
CA TYR A 188 5.85 21.81 -2.46
C TYR A 188 5.52 23.00 -1.57
N HIS A 189 4.23 23.31 -1.39
CA HIS A 189 3.75 24.54 -0.77
C HIS A 189 3.21 24.35 0.65
N ALA A 190 3.21 23.12 1.18
CA ALA A 190 2.73 22.80 2.52
C ALA A 190 1.26 23.18 2.75
N VAL A 191 0.45 23.16 1.69
CA VAL A 191 -1.00 23.38 1.79
C VAL A 191 -1.60 22.26 2.63
N GLU A 192 -2.26 22.60 3.73
CA GLU A 192 -2.91 21.60 4.59
C GLU A 192 -4.02 20.88 3.83
N LYS A 193 -4.15 19.57 4.06
CA LYS A 193 -5.23 18.79 3.48
C LYS A 193 -6.56 19.27 4.06
N ALA A 194 -7.58 19.39 3.23
CA ALA A 194 -8.93 19.63 3.72
C ALA A 194 -9.37 18.43 4.58
N VAL A 195 -9.56 18.66 5.88
CA VAL A 195 -10.09 17.63 6.79
C VAL A 195 -11.60 17.53 6.56
N PRO A 196 -12.14 16.36 6.18
CA PRO A 196 -13.58 16.21 6.01
C PRO A 196 -14.30 16.46 7.35
N PRO A 197 -15.51 17.05 7.32
CA PRO A 197 -16.25 17.36 8.53
C PRO A 197 -16.52 16.09 9.34
N SER A 198 -16.21 16.12 10.64
CA SER A 198 -16.47 14.98 11.52
C SER A 198 -17.97 14.83 11.79
N ILE A 199 -18.53 13.63 11.58
CA ILE A 199 -19.92 13.33 11.94
C ILE A 199 -20.09 13.41 13.47
N PRO A 200 -21.14 14.09 13.98
CA PRO A 200 -21.39 14.19 15.42
C PRO A 200 -21.59 12.83 16.08
N LEU A 201 -21.06 12.65 17.29
CA LEU A 201 -21.06 11.38 18.02
C LEU A 201 -22.44 10.93 18.56
N MET A 202 -23.53 11.62 18.20
CA MET A 202 -24.91 11.31 18.63
C MET A 202 -25.03 10.94 20.12
N GLY A 203 -24.24 11.58 21.00
CA GLY A 203 -24.23 11.36 22.44
C GLY A 203 -23.47 10.13 22.96
N LYS A 204 -22.76 9.37 22.13
CA LYS A 204 -21.97 8.20 22.57
C LYS A 204 -20.56 8.59 23.02
N ALA A 205 -20.10 8.03 24.14
CA ALA A 205 -18.73 8.17 24.62
C ALA A 205 -17.78 7.25 23.84
N ILE A 206 -16.78 7.83 23.20
CA ILE A 206 -15.74 7.12 22.43
C ILE A 206 -14.55 6.77 23.31
N ASP A 207 -13.95 5.63 23.02
CA ASP A 207 -12.63 5.26 23.52
C ASP A 207 -11.56 5.89 22.61
N GLU A 208 -11.01 7.02 23.03
CA GLU A 208 -9.95 7.76 22.30
C GLU A 208 -8.60 7.03 22.31
N SER A 209 -8.43 6.03 23.19
CA SER A 209 -7.22 5.21 23.25
C SER A 209 -7.21 4.08 22.22
N TRP A 210 -8.39 3.78 21.65
CA TRP A 210 -8.54 2.73 20.66
C TRP A 210 -8.38 3.26 19.24
N TYR A 211 -7.59 2.55 18.45
CA TYR A 211 -7.41 2.80 17.02
C TYR A 211 -7.65 1.51 16.23
N PRO A 212 -8.24 1.59 15.02
CA PRO A 212 -8.38 0.41 14.19
C PRO A 212 -6.99 -0.16 13.83
N PRO A 213 -6.82 -1.49 13.84
CA PRO A 213 -5.56 -2.11 13.48
C PRO A 213 -5.20 -1.79 12.03
N ALA A 214 -3.94 -1.47 11.75
CA ALA A 214 -3.49 -1.07 10.41
C ALA A 214 -3.69 -2.18 9.35
N MET A 215 -3.68 -3.45 9.77
CA MET A 215 -3.83 -4.61 8.90
C MET A 215 -5.21 -5.24 9.04
N ALA A 216 -5.64 -5.97 8.01
CA ALA A 216 -6.87 -6.78 8.06
C ALA A 216 -6.76 -7.85 9.14
N GLN A 217 -7.77 -7.96 10.00
CA GLN A 217 -7.84 -8.97 11.04
C GLN A 217 -9.11 -9.81 10.89
N ALA A 218 -9.08 -11.04 11.40
CA ALA A 218 -10.31 -11.78 11.62
C ALA A 218 -11.05 -11.09 12.78
N TRP A 219 -12.00 -10.23 12.44
CA TRP A 219 -12.76 -9.47 13.43
C TRP A 219 -13.76 -10.33 14.21
N HIS A 220 -13.94 -11.59 13.81
CA HIS A 220 -14.91 -12.55 14.39
C HIS A 220 -16.33 -11.95 14.54
N THR A 221 -16.67 -11.00 13.66
CA THR A 221 -17.96 -10.33 13.58
C THR A 221 -18.60 -10.66 12.22
N PRO A 222 -19.93 -10.78 12.13
CA PRO A 222 -20.62 -11.02 10.86
C PRO A 222 -20.53 -9.82 9.89
N THR A 223 -20.12 -8.64 10.38
CA THR A 223 -19.98 -7.44 9.55
C THR A 223 -18.72 -7.50 8.66
N PRO A 224 -18.82 -7.25 7.34
CA PRO A 224 -17.69 -7.29 6.43
C PRO A 224 -16.80 -6.04 6.56
N LEU A 225 -16.13 -5.88 7.70
CA LEU A 225 -15.36 -4.67 8.04
C LEU A 225 -14.28 -4.34 7.01
N GLU A 226 -13.65 -5.33 6.39
CA GLU A 226 -12.64 -5.08 5.35
C GLU A 226 -13.24 -4.50 4.07
N VAL A 227 -14.50 -4.80 3.75
CA VAL A 227 -15.22 -4.14 2.64
C VAL A 227 -15.43 -2.67 2.96
N ILE A 228 -15.85 -2.36 4.20
CA ILE A 228 -16.06 -0.98 4.66
C ILE A 228 -14.73 -0.20 4.66
N ARG A 229 -13.64 -0.81 5.14
CA ARG A 229 -12.30 -0.21 5.12
C ARG A 229 -11.78 0.00 3.71
N SER A 230 -11.95 -0.98 2.83
CA SER A 230 -11.59 -0.87 1.41
C SER A 230 -12.36 0.26 0.74
N ALA A 231 -13.67 0.37 0.99
CA ALA A 231 -14.49 1.45 0.48
C ALA A 231 -14.05 2.82 1.02
N ALA A 232 -13.77 2.92 2.33
CA ALA A 232 -13.25 4.15 2.95
C ALA A 232 -11.96 4.63 2.27
N ALA A 233 -10.99 3.73 2.11
CA ALA A 233 -9.69 4.05 1.55
C ALA A 233 -9.75 4.41 0.05
N ASN A 234 -10.78 3.91 -0.64
CA ASN A 234 -11.05 4.20 -2.05
C ASN A 234 -12.10 5.31 -2.27
N ARG A 235 -12.59 5.96 -1.20
CA ARG A 235 -13.65 6.99 -1.25
C ARG A 235 -14.92 6.50 -1.98
N LEU A 236 -15.30 5.25 -1.71
CA LEU A 236 -16.50 4.61 -2.25
C LEU A 236 -17.63 4.56 -1.21
N CYS A 237 -18.87 4.58 -1.69
CA CYS A 237 -20.03 4.30 -0.85
C CYS A 237 -20.25 2.79 -0.67
N VAL A 238 -20.84 2.41 0.46
CA VAL A 238 -21.24 1.04 0.77
C VAL A 238 -22.75 0.99 0.95
N ASP A 239 -23.41 0.07 0.26
CA ASP A 239 -24.81 -0.28 0.53
C ASP A 239 -24.86 -1.19 1.76
N LEU A 240 -25.26 -0.63 2.89
CA LEU A 240 -25.27 -1.33 4.18
C LEU A 240 -26.71 -1.65 4.59
N THR A 241 -26.95 -2.92 4.89
CA THR A 241 -28.17 -3.35 5.59
C THR A 241 -27.84 -3.56 7.07
N TYR A 242 -28.50 -2.81 7.95
CA TYR A 242 -28.27 -2.87 9.39
C TYR A 242 -29.59 -2.64 10.15
N GLN A 243 -29.88 -3.49 11.13
CA GLN A 243 -31.10 -3.43 11.97
C GLN A 243 -32.41 -3.25 11.18
N GLY A 244 -32.54 -3.93 10.03
CA GLY A 244 -33.73 -3.88 9.19
C GLY A 244 -33.82 -2.65 8.26
N GLY A 245 -32.91 -1.69 8.38
CA GLY A 245 -32.75 -0.59 7.43
C GLY A 245 -31.69 -0.90 6.37
N ARG A 246 -31.90 -0.39 5.15
CA ARG A 246 -30.92 -0.43 4.05
C ARG A 246 -30.60 1.01 3.65
N GLY A 247 -29.32 1.34 3.52
CA GLY A 247 -28.89 2.68 3.13
C GLY A 247 -27.52 2.68 2.48
N LEU A 248 -27.34 3.61 1.54
CA LEU A 248 -26.04 3.92 0.97
C LEU A 248 -25.29 4.84 1.95
N ILE A 249 -24.12 4.41 2.42
CA ILE A 249 -23.31 5.14 3.39
C ILE A 249 -21.92 5.43 2.83
N GLU A 250 -21.36 6.57 3.19
CA GLU A 250 -19.95 6.90 2.97
C GLU A 250 -19.15 6.54 4.24
N PRO A 251 -18.16 5.63 4.16
CA PRO A 251 -17.35 5.28 5.32
C PRO A 251 -16.29 6.35 5.60
N TYR A 252 -16.45 7.12 6.69
CA TYR A 252 -15.51 8.19 7.04
C TYR A 252 -14.60 7.88 8.24
N SER A 253 -15.09 7.10 9.21
CA SER A 253 -14.31 6.78 10.41
C SER A 253 -14.77 5.48 11.05
N LEU A 254 -13.81 4.67 11.50
CA LEU A 254 -14.05 3.51 12.35
C LEU A 254 -13.61 3.86 13.78
N ARG A 255 -14.53 3.80 14.74
CA ARG A 255 -14.32 4.19 16.14
C ARG A 255 -14.81 3.07 17.04
N ARG A 256 -14.46 3.11 18.31
CA ARG A 256 -15.00 2.21 19.32
C ARG A 256 -15.60 3.01 20.47
N THR A 257 -16.80 2.64 20.91
CA THR A 257 -17.41 3.22 22.12
C THR A 257 -16.72 2.69 23.37
N ARG A 258 -16.84 3.39 24.50
CA ARG A 258 -16.34 2.89 25.80
C ARG A 258 -16.99 1.57 26.22
N ASP A 259 -18.23 1.34 25.79
CA ASP A 259 -18.95 0.06 25.99
C ASP A 259 -18.46 -1.07 25.06
N GLY A 260 -17.45 -0.80 24.24
CA GLY A 260 -16.79 -1.81 23.41
C GLY A 260 -17.39 -2.02 22.02
N ASN A 261 -18.43 -1.28 21.62
CA ASN A 261 -19.06 -1.39 20.30
C ASN A 261 -18.24 -0.67 19.22
N LEU A 262 -18.17 -1.25 18.02
CA LEU A 262 -17.60 -0.63 16.81
C LEU A 262 -18.68 0.14 16.03
#